data_AF-A0AAU8LRP5-F1
#
_entry.id   AF-A0AAU8LRP5-F1
#
_cell.length_a   1.000
_cell.length_b   1.000
_cell.length_c   1.000
_cell.angle_alpha   90.00
_cell.angle_beta   90.00
_cell.angle_gamma   90.00
#
_symmetry.space_group_name_H-M   'P 1'
#
loop_
_entity.id
_entity.type
_entity.pdbx_description
1 polymer ?
#
loop_
_entity_poly.entity_id
_entity_poly.type
_entity_poly.pdbx_seq_one_letter_code
_entity_poly.pdbx_strand_id
1 'polypeptide(L)'
;MEAQNNALMHRESGLYVHREVELRVNAARLTTPPDGAVSRLDASHFTPISVSSAWFDPTKSERSGEFLIWRESTHLPKYAVKGKMSLGVTVRWEKEGAVTVKDTLEMFPFPPPDVAQLDHWSPWVEAGSRREGTFAWHSEVNRHDAENPNRPEYPFQMRFRLVLSQRVYP
;
A
#
# COMPACT_ATOMS: atom_id res chain seq x y z
N MET A 1 -16.36 19.78 -19.98
CA MET A 1 -15.25 19.34 -19.11
C MET A 1 -15.78 18.20 -18.24
N GLU A 2 -15.99 17.02 -18.82
CA GLU A 2 -16.40 15.82 -18.08
C GLU A 2 -15.14 15.17 -17.52
N ALA A 3 -14.87 15.35 -16.23
CA ALA A 3 -13.96 14.46 -15.53
C ALA A 3 -14.61 13.08 -15.56
N GLN A 4 -14.25 12.28 -16.57
CA GLN A 4 -14.79 10.95 -16.80
C GLN A 4 -14.72 10.16 -15.50
N ASN A 5 -15.91 9.78 -15.04
CA ASN A 5 -16.14 9.04 -13.82
C ASN A 5 -15.51 7.63 -13.97
N ASN A 6 -14.21 7.55 -13.64
CA ASN A 6 -13.38 6.37 -13.81
C ASN A 6 -13.54 5.38 -12.64
N ALA A 7 -14.47 5.60 -11.70
CA ALA A 7 -14.72 4.68 -10.60
C ALA A 7 -15.50 3.44 -11.07
N LEU A 8 -15.20 2.30 -10.47
CA LEU A 8 -15.88 1.02 -10.68
C LEU A 8 -17.21 1.05 -9.93
N MET A 9 -18.28 0.65 -10.61
CA MET A 9 -19.64 0.60 -10.07
C MET A 9 -20.13 -0.84 -10.04
N HIS A 10 -20.74 -1.23 -8.93
CA HIS A 10 -21.42 -2.50 -8.77
C HIS A 10 -22.75 -2.45 -9.54
N ARG A 11 -22.92 -3.34 -10.52
CA ARG A 11 -24.02 -3.24 -11.49
C ARG A 11 -25.39 -3.42 -10.84
N GLU A 12 -25.51 -4.30 -9.85
CA GLU A 12 -26.81 -4.66 -9.26
C GLU A 12 -27.32 -3.58 -8.30
N SER A 13 -26.42 -2.98 -7.52
CA SER A 13 -26.80 -1.97 -6.52
C SER A 13 -26.67 -0.53 -7.01
N GLY A 14 -25.98 -0.29 -8.12
CA GLY A 14 -25.64 1.06 -8.61
C GLY A 14 -24.66 1.82 -7.70
N LEU A 15 -24.08 1.16 -6.69
CA LEU A 15 -23.11 1.74 -5.76
C LEU A 15 -21.69 1.65 -6.30
N TYR A 16 -20.81 2.50 -5.80
CA TYR A 16 -19.40 2.47 -6.16
C TYR A 16 -18.66 1.41 -5.35
N VAL A 17 -17.67 0.79 -5.96
CA VAL A 17 -16.81 -0.18 -5.30
C VAL A 17 -15.62 0.55 -4.69
N HIS A 18 -15.47 0.42 -3.38
CA HIS A 18 -14.34 0.91 -2.63
C HIS A 18 -13.47 -0.25 -2.19
N ARG A 19 -12.18 0.03 -2.02
CA ARG A 19 -11.25 -0.85 -1.33
C ARG A 19 -10.84 -0.19 -0.04
N GLU A 20 -11.13 -0.86 1.06
CA GLU A 20 -10.53 -0.55 2.35
C GLU A 20 -9.30 -1.44 2.52
N VAL A 21 -8.21 -0.84 2.97
CA VAL A 21 -6.95 -1.53 3.23
C VAL A 21 -6.52 -1.26 4.66
N GLU A 22 -6.12 -2.32 5.35
CA GLU A 22 -5.32 -2.22 6.55
C GLU A 22 -3.90 -2.69 6.26
N LEU A 23 -2.95 -1.86 6.66
CA LEU A 23 -1.53 -2.18 6.67
C LEU A 23 -1.08 -2.24 8.12
N ARG A 24 -0.34 -3.28 8.50
CA ARG A 24 0.24 -3.38 9.84
C ARG A 24 1.70 -3.79 9.82
N VAL A 25 2.40 -3.43 10.88
CA VAL A 25 3.77 -3.90 11.14
C VAL A 25 4.01 -3.96 12.64
N ASN A 26 4.91 -4.84 13.08
CA ASN A 26 5.35 -4.81 14.47
C ASN A 26 5.98 -3.44 14.76
N ALA A 27 5.59 -2.80 15.85
CA ALA A 27 6.09 -1.48 16.25
C ALA A 27 7.61 -1.46 16.39
N ALA A 28 8.22 -2.60 16.74
CA ALA A 28 9.68 -2.76 16.82
C ALA A 28 10.40 -2.43 15.50
N ARG A 29 9.72 -2.57 14.35
CA ARG A 29 10.24 -2.22 13.02
C ARG A 29 10.62 -0.75 12.89
N LEU A 30 9.94 0.13 13.63
CA LEU A 30 10.12 1.58 13.56
C LEU A 30 10.97 2.13 14.72
N THR A 31 11.34 1.31 15.71
CA THR A 31 11.99 1.80 16.94
C THR A 31 13.51 1.72 16.94
N THR A 32 14.13 1.02 15.98
CA THR A 32 15.59 0.86 15.92
C THR A 32 16.16 1.58 14.69
N PRO A 33 16.26 2.92 14.72
CA PRO A 33 16.82 3.68 13.62
C PRO A 33 18.33 3.49 13.50
N PRO A 34 18.88 3.53 12.27
CA PRO A 34 20.30 3.78 12.08
C PRO A 34 20.64 5.19 12.57
N ASP A 35 21.69 5.33 13.39
CA ASP A 35 22.35 6.58 13.77
C ASP A 35 21.44 7.71 14.28
N GLY A 36 20.38 7.38 15.02
CA GLY A 36 19.45 8.36 15.60
C GLY A 36 18.50 9.03 14.58
N ALA A 37 18.33 8.44 13.39
CA ALA A 37 17.34 8.87 12.42
C ALA A 37 15.90 8.71 12.95
N VAL A 38 14.95 9.43 12.34
CA VAL A 38 13.52 9.26 12.61
C VAL A 38 12.92 8.40 11.51
N SER A 39 12.17 7.36 11.89
CA SER A 39 11.41 6.54 10.94
C SER A 39 10.14 7.23 10.48
N ARG A 40 9.79 7.05 9.22
CA ARG A 40 8.46 7.33 8.67
C ARG A 40 8.01 6.21 7.74
N LEU A 41 6.72 5.91 7.76
CA LEU A 41 6.11 5.06 6.75
C LEU A 41 6.11 5.80 5.40
N ASP A 42 6.64 5.16 4.36
CA ASP A 42 6.48 5.60 2.98
C ASP A 42 5.67 4.55 2.23
N ALA A 43 4.50 4.95 1.77
CA ALA A 43 3.55 4.09 1.08
C ALA A 43 3.22 4.69 -0.28
N SER A 44 3.50 3.94 -1.33
CA SER A 44 3.30 4.34 -2.71
C SER A 44 2.34 3.40 -3.41
N HIS A 45 1.40 3.96 -4.14
CA HIS A 45 0.43 3.23 -4.93
C HIS A 45 0.90 3.16 -6.38
N PHE A 46 1.05 1.93 -6.89
CA PHE A 46 1.53 1.63 -8.22
C PHE A 46 0.36 1.20 -9.10
N THR A 47 0.24 1.85 -10.25
CA THR A 47 -0.73 1.51 -11.29
C THR A 47 0.04 1.23 -12.59
N PRO A 48 -0.62 0.68 -13.64
CA PRO A 48 0.06 0.36 -14.89
C PRO A 48 0.77 1.53 -15.59
N ILE A 49 0.42 2.78 -15.27
CA ILE A 49 0.90 3.98 -15.97
C ILE A 49 1.45 5.06 -15.04
N SER A 50 1.35 4.88 -13.72
CA SER A 50 1.77 5.90 -12.76
C SER A 50 2.09 5.31 -11.39
N VAL A 51 2.87 6.07 -10.63
CA VAL A 51 3.09 5.85 -9.19
C VAL A 51 2.67 7.13 -8.47
N SER A 52 1.90 6.98 -7.39
CA SER A 52 1.55 8.08 -6.48
C SER A 52 2.04 7.76 -5.08
N SER A 53 2.81 8.67 -4.48
CA SER A 53 3.30 8.54 -3.09
C SER A 53 2.24 8.97 -2.07
N ALA A 54 2.51 8.68 -0.79
CA ALA A 54 1.71 9.09 0.37
C ALA A 54 0.29 8.50 0.39
N TRP A 55 0.16 7.19 0.13
CA TRP A 55 -1.15 6.54 0.16
C TRP A 55 -1.73 6.41 1.57
N PHE A 56 -0.87 6.24 2.57
CA PHE A 56 -1.24 6.34 3.98
C PHE A 56 -0.67 7.63 4.56
N ASP A 57 -1.45 8.27 5.44
CA ASP A 57 -0.90 9.27 6.35
C ASP A 57 -0.05 8.57 7.42
N PRO A 58 1.28 8.76 7.44
CA PRO A 58 2.15 8.05 8.37
C PRO A 58 1.84 8.37 9.83
N THR A 59 1.18 9.51 10.12
CA THR A 59 0.85 9.95 11.48
C THR A 59 -0.44 9.33 12.02
N LYS A 60 -1.28 8.77 11.16
CA LYS A 60 -2.59 8.19 11.52
C LYS A 60 -2.54 6.69 11.84
N SER A 61 -1.41 6.23 12.37
CA SER A 61 -1.31 4.85 12.86
C SER A 61 -2.05 4.68 14.19
N GLU A 62 -2.77 3.58 14.33
CA GLU A 62 -3.29 3.12 15.61
C GLU A 62 -2.45 1.96 16.15
N ARG A 63 -2.22 1.93 17.47
CA ARG A 63 -1.53 0.82 18.11
C ARG A 63 -2.52 -0.25 18.57
N SER A 64 -2.28 -1.50 18.18
CA SER A 64 -3.02 -2.67 18.65
C SER A 64 -2.04 -3.75 19.09
N GLY A 65 -1.86 -3.87 20.41
CA GLY A 65 -0.82 -4.72 20.99
C GLY A 65 0.58 -4.30 20.54
N GLU A 66 1.30 -5.23 19.91
CA GLU A 66 2.63 -4.99 19.35
C GLU A 66 2.61 -4.36 17.94
N PHE A 67 1.44 -4.24 17.31
CA PHE A 67 1.33 -3.73 15.94
C PHE A 67 0.98 -2.25 15.89
N LEU A 68 1.56 -1.57 14.90
CA LEU A 68 1.03 -0.31 14.36
C LEU A 68 0.19 -0.63 13.13
N ILE A 69 -0.98 -0.01 13.02
CA ILE A 69 -1.97 -0.26 11.96
C ILE A 69 -2.36 1.05 11.30
N TRP A 70 -2.25 1.12 9.98
CA TRP A 70 -2.79 2.20 9.14
C TRP A 70 -3.98 1.69 8.36
N ARG A 71 -4.98 2.57 8.16
CA ARG A 71 -6.19 2.28 7.40
C ARG A 71 -6.43 3.33 6.35
N GLU A 72 -6.84 2.91 5.17
CA GLU A 72 -7.20 3.82 4.07
C GLU A 72 -8.37 3.24 3.27
N SER A 73 -9.21 4.12 2.71
CA SER A 73 -10.34 3.73 1.88
C SER A 73 -10.31 4.48 0.56
N THR A 74 -10.28 3.76 -0.55
CA THR A 74 -10.18 4.37 -1.88
C THR A 74 -11.20 3.83 -2.85
N HIS A 75 -11.73 4.71 -3.70
CA HIS A 75 -12.55 4.30 -4.83
C HIS A 75 -11.71 3.51 -5.82
N LEU A 76 -12.20 2.36 -6.27
CA LEU A 76 -11.50 1.58 -7.27
C LEU A 76 -11.69 2.17 -8.66
N PRO A 77 -10.61 2.45 -9.41
CA PRO A 77 -10.75 2.84 -10.80
C PRO A 77 -11.17 1.62 -11.64
N LYS A 78 -11.82 1.86 -12.79
CA LYS A 78 -12.27 0.80 -13.72
C LYS A 78 -11.14 -0.11 -14.18
N TYR A 79 -9.91 0.39 -14.28
CA TYR A 79 -8.74 -0.42 -14.66
C TYR A 79 -8.25 -1.36 -13.54
N ALA A 80 -8.72 -1.19 -12.29
CA ALA A 80 -8.40 -2.05 -11.16
C ALA A 80 -8.82 -3.51 -11.40
N VAL A 81 -9.84 -3.72 -12.25
CA VAL A 81 -10.34 -5.07 -12.62
C VAL A 81 -9.29 -5.98 -13.24
N LYS A 82 -8.17 -5.43 -13.73
CA LYS A 82 -7.10 -6.21 -14.33
C LYS A 82 -6.06 -6.72 -13.33
N GLY A 83 -6.19 -6.44 -12.02
CA GLY A 83 -5.25 -6.90 -10.99
C GLY A 83 -3.83 -6.35 -11.14
N LYS A 84 -3.68 -5.20 -11.81
CA LYS A 84 -2.37 -4.60 -12.12
C LYS A 84 -2.00 -3.44 -11.19
N MET A 85 -2.62 -3.40 -10.01
CA MET A 85 -2.34 -2.40 -9.00
C MET A 85 -1.59 -3.06 -7.86
N SER A 86 -0.66 -2.33 -7.27
CA SER A 86 0.05 -2.78 -6.08
C SER A 86 0.29 -1.62 -5.13
N LEU A 87 0.47 -1.96 -3.87
CA LEU A 87 0.96 -1.06 -2.84
C LEU A 87 2.43 -1.39 -2.58
N GLY A 88 3.31 -0.42 -2.73
CA GLY A 88 4.68 -0.52 -2.22
C GLY A 88 4.80 0.17 -0.87
N VAL A 89 5.41 -0.51 0.10
CA VAL A 89 5.60 0.00 1.45
C VAL A 89 7.08 -0.11 1.83
N THR A 90 7.63 0.96 2.41
CA THR A 90 8.97 0.95 2.98
C THR A 90 9.03 1.82 4.23
N VAL A 91 10.05 1.59 5.06
CA VAL A 91 10.41 2.51 6.14
C VAL A 91 11.46 3.47 5.60
N ARG A 92 11.16 4.76 5.73
CA ARG A 92 12.08 5.84 5.43
C ARG A 92 12.74 6.30 6.74
N TRP A 93 14.07 6.36 6.75
CA TRP A 93 14.86 6.87 7.86
C TRP A 93 15.44 8.24 7.49
N GLU A 94 15.00 9.27 8.21
CA GLU A 94 15.38 10.67 7.95
C GLU A 94 16.25 11.20 9.09
N LYS A 95 17.36 11.85 8.74
CA LYS A 95 18.23 12.56 9.68
C LYS A 95 18.67 13.88 9.05
N GLU A 96 18.57 14.96 9.82
CA GLU A 96 18.96 16.29 9.36
C GLU A 96 20.43 16.32 8.92
N GLY A 97 20.70 16.88 7.74
CA GLY A 97 22.04 16.94 7.16
C GLY A 97 22.59 15.62 6.62
N ALA A 98 21.81 14.54 6.58
CA ALA A 98 22.22 13.23 6.09
C ALA A 98 21.35 12.73 4.92
N VAL A 99 21.88 11.76 4.18
CA VAL A 99 21.12 11.07 3.12
C VAL A 99 20.00 10.26 3.75
N THR A 100 18.80 10.39 3.21
CA THR A 100 17.66 9.51 3.57
C THR A 100 17.99 8.06 3.21
N VAL A 101 17.85 7.16 4.17
CA VAL A 101 17.94 5.72 3.94
C VAL A 101 16.52 5.16 3.82
N LYS A 102 16.28 4.31 2.82
CA LYS A 102 15.04 3.54 2.71
C LYS A 102 15.36 2.07 2.97
N ASP A 103 14.49 1.43 3.74
CA ASP A 103 14.51 -0.02 3.89
C ASP A 103 14.02 -0.70 2.60
N THR A 104 14.04 -2.03 2.59
CA THR A 104 13.44 -2.87 1.57
C THR A 104 12.01 -2.41 1.26
N LEU A 105 11.74 -2.18 -0.02
CA LEU A 105 10.40 -1.92 -0.53
C LEU A 105 9.65 -3.25 -0.64
N GLU A 106 8.59 -3.38 0.16
CA GLU A 106 7.71 -4.53 0.19
C GLU A 106 6.47 -4.26 -0.69
N MET A 107 6.26 -5.09 -1.71
CA MET A 107 5.22 -4.91 -2.72
C MET A 107 4.03 -5.84 -2.49
N PHE A 108 2.84 -5.27 -2.36
CA PHE A 108 1.58 -5.95 -2.15
C PHE A 108 0.70 -5.84 -3.40
N PRO A 109 0.64 -6.86 -4.25
CA PRO A 109 -0.26 -6.87 -5.39
C PRO A 109 -1.71 -6.91 -4.89
N PHE A 110 -2.56 -6.05 -5.46
CA PHE A 110 -3.98 -6.13 -5.21
C PHE A 110 -4.62 -7.15 -6.14
N PRO A 111 -5.40 -8.10 -5.62
CA PRO A 111 -6.12 -9.01 -6.48
C PRO A 111 -7.19 -8.24 -7.28
N PRO A 112 -7.59 -8.80 -8.43
CA PRO A 112 -8.76 -8.34 -9.15
C PRO A 112 -10.01 -8.29 -8.24
N PRO A 113 -10.88 -7.27 -8.37
CA PRO A 113 -12.04 -7.08 -7.48
C PRO A 113 -13.10 -8.17 -7.63
N ASP A 114 -13.18 -8.83 -8.79
CA ASP A 114 -14.07 -9.95 -9.08
C ASP A 114 -13.70 -11.24 -8.33
N VAL A 115 -12.47 -11.31 -7.80
CA VAL A 115 -11.99 -12.44 -6.99
C VAL A 115 -12.24 -12.20 -5.49
N ALA A 116 -12.46 -10.94 -5.08
CA ALA A 116 -12.64 -10.58 -3.68
C ALA A 116 -14.13 -10.56 -3.27
N GLN A 117 -14.43 -11.11 -2.09
CA GLN A 117 -15.77 -11.05 -1.53
C GLN A 117 -16.06 -9.64 -0.98
N LEU A 118 -17.24 -9.12 -1.30
CA LEU A 118 -17.74 -7.86 -0.72
C LEU A 118 -17.91 -8.00 0.79
N ASP A 119 -17.59 -6.95 1.53
CA ASP A 119 -17.69 -6.78 2.98
C ASP A 119 -16.90 -7.79 3.84
N HIS A 120 -16.07 -8.63 3.23
CA HIS A 120 -15.22 -9.59 3.93
C HIS A 120 -13.75 -9.17 3.88
N TRP A 121 -13.14 -9.08 5.06
CA TRP A 121 -11.69 -8.91 5.16
C TRP A 121 -10.97 -10.16 4.66
N SER A 122 -10.03 -9.95 3.75
CA SER A 122 -9.04 -10.98 3.42
C SER A 122 -8.18 -11.34 4.64
N PRO A 123 -7.56 -12.53 4.63
CA PRO A 123 -6.49 -12.84 5.58
C PRO A 123 -5.36 -11.80 5.50
N TRP A 124 -4.60 -11.68 6.59
CA TRP A 124 -3.34 -10.94 6.55
C TRP A 124 -2.34 -11.65 5.66
N VAL A 125 -1.79 -10.93 4.69
CA VAL A 125 -0.76 -11.43 3.76
C VAL A 125 0.49 -10.58 3.85
N GLU A 126 1.64 -11.19 3.56
CA GLU A 126 2.90 -10.47 3.35
C GLU A 126 3.04 -10.00 1.91
N ALA A 127 4.07 -9.19 1.65
CA ALA A 127 4.39 -8.73 0.31
C ALA A 127 4.70 -9.91 -0.63
N GLY A 128 4.15 -9.84 -1.84
CA GLY A 128 4.36 -10.84 -2.89
C GLY A 128 5.73 -10.72 -3.57
N SER A 129 6.37 -9.56 -3.48
CA SER A 129 7.73 -9.34 -3.95
C SER A 129 8.42 -8.25 -3.13
N ARG A 130 9.75 -8.21 -3.19
CA ARG A 130 10.58 -7.23 -2.49
C ARG A 130 11.60 -6.58 -3.44
N ARG A 131 12.04 -5.37 -3.12
CA ARG A 131 13.07 -4.63 -3.85
C ARG A 131 13.96 -3.85 -2.88
N GLU A 132 15.26 -3.88 -3.10
CA GLU A 132 16.24 -3.11 -2.32
C GLU A 132 16.72 -1.87 -3.08
N GLY A 133 17.29 -0.92 -2.35
CA GLY A 133 17.99 0.24 -2.91
C GLY A 133 17.12 1.46 -3.26
N THR A 134 17.80 2.60 -3.41
CA THR A 134 17.21 3.93 -3.65
C THR A 134 16.32 3.99 -4.91
N PHE A 135 16.52 3.08 -5.86
CA PHE A 135 15.79 2.99 -7.13
C PHE A 135 14.77 1.84 -7.17
N ALA A 136 14.46 1.20 -6.05
CA ALA A 136 13.48 0.11 -5.96
C ALA A 136 12.14 0.43 -6.66
N TRP A 137 11.65 1.66 -6.54
CA TRP A 137 10.44 2.14 -7.21
C TRP A 137 10.57 2.16 -8.74
N HIS A 138 11.74 2.55 -9.26
CA HIS A 138 12.02 2.63 -10.69
C HIS A 138 12.17 1.23 -11.29
N SER A 139 12.78 0.30 -10.55
CA SER A 139 12.88 -1.10 -10.94
C SER A 139 11.52 -1.77 -11.06
N GLU A 140 10.59 -1.46 -10.15
CA GLU A 140 9.21 -1.95 -10.20
C GLU A 140 8.44 -1.39 -11.41
N VAL A 141 8.53 -0.08 -11.66
CA VAL A 141 7.88 0.55 -12.83
C VAL A 141 8.35 -0.06 -14.15
N ASN A 142 9.65 -0.34 -14.27
CA ASN A 142 10.23 -0.93 -15.47
C ASN A 142 10.14 -2.46 -15.52
N ARG A 143 9.49 -3.09 -14.53
CA ARG A 143 9.34 -4.55 -14.43
C ARG A 143 10.67 -5.31 -14.53
N HIS A 144 11.73 -4.76 -13.94
CA HIS A 144 12.95 -5.53 -13.76
C HIS A 144 12.66 -6.73 -12.84
N ASP A 145 13.38 -7.83 -13.08
CA ASP A 145 13.27 -9.04 -12.27
C ASP A 145 13.45 -8.71 -10.79
N ALA A 146 12.67 -9.38 -9.96
CA ALA A 146 12.73 -9.19 -8.52
C ALA A 146 14.07 -9.69 -7.98
N GLU A 147 14.89 -8.79 -7.44
CA GLU A 147 16.08 -9.17 -6.69
C GLU A 147 15.74 -9.96 -5.42
N ASN A 148 14.46 -9.95 -4.99
CA ASN A 148 13.90 -10.63 -3.81
C ASN A 148 14.89 -10.66 -2.64
N PRO A 149 15.23 -9.46 -2.12
CA PRO A 149 16.09 -9.34 -0.95
C PRO A 149 15.53 -10.10 0.25
N ASN A 150 16.40 -10.33 1.24
CA ASN A 150 16.04 -11.05 2.45
C ASN A 150 14.78 -10.46 3.09
N ARG A 151 13.89 -11.34 3.55
CA ARG A 151 12.69 -10.95 4.30
C ARG A 151 13.11 -10.15 5.54
N PRO A 152 12.56 -8.95 5.76
CA PRO A 152 12.82 -8.19 6.98
C PRO A 152 12.42 -8.97 8.24
N GLU A 153 13.08 -8.69 9.36
CA GLU A 153 12.76 -9.29 10.67
C GLU A 153 11.30 -9.06 11.07
N TYR A 154 10.80 -7.85 10.83
CA TYR A 154 9.41 -7.46 11.04
C TYR A 154 8.79 -7.00 9.70
N PRO A 155 8.30 -7.94 8.86
CA PRO A 155 7.73 -7.60 7.58
C PRO A 155 6.38 -6.90 7.74
N PHE A 156 6.04 -6.04 6.78
CA PHE A 156 4.68 -5.52 6.68
C PHE A 156 3.68 -6.63 6.36
N GLN A 157 2.46 -6.46 6.88
CA GLN A 157 1.32 -7.32 6.55
C GLN A 157 0.16 -6.45 6.09
N MET A 158 -0.54 -6.90 5.06
CA MET A 158 -1.69 -6.19 4.50
C MET A 158 -2.91 -7.10 4.51
N ARG A 159 -4.08 -6.51 4.74
CA ARG A 159 -5.36 -7.09 4.34
C ARG A 159 -6.22 -6.01 3.72
N PHE A 160 -7.20 -6.44 2.94
CA PHE A 160 -8.16 -5.55 2.29
C PHE A 160 -9.55 -6.16 2.31
N ARG A 161 -10.56 -5.31 2.13
CA ARG A 161 -11.92 -5.72 1.76
C ARG A 161 -12.46 -4.80 0.69
N LEU A 162 -13.47 -5.27 -0.02
CA LEU A 162 -14.27 -4.43 -0.91
C LEU A 162 -15.55 -4.03 -0.20
N VAL A 163 -15.92 -2.77 -0.30
CA VAL A 163 -17.19 -2.27 0.27
C VAL A 163 -17.93 -1.48 -0.80
N LEU A 164 -19.25 -1.41 -0.66
CA LEU A 164 -20.11 -0.63 -1.52
C LEU A 164 -20.54 0.65 -0.80
N SER A 165 -20.34 1.81 -1.42
CA SER A 165 -20.90 3.06 -0.89
C SER A 165 -21.33 4.01 -1.99
N GLN A 166 -22.14 4.99 -1.60
CA GLN A 166 -22.43 6.14 -2.46
C GLN A 166 -21.13 6.90 -2.73
N ARG A 167 -21.03 7.55 -3.89
CA ARG A 167 -19.87 8.39 -4.21
C ARG A 167 -19.93 9.63 -3.33
N VAL A 168 -19.25 9.59 -2.21
CA VAL A 168 -19.00 10.78 -1.40
C VAL A 168 -17.85 11.52 -2.08
N TYR A 169 -18.18 12.61 -2.76
CA TYR A 169 -17.17 13.60 -3.10
C TYR A 169 -16.81 14.34 -1.80
N PRO A 170 -15.53 14.43 -1.41
CA PRO A 170 -15.12 15.48 -0.49
C PRO A 170 -15.35 16.87 -1.10
#